data_AF-A0A929A303-F1
#
_entry.id   AF-A0A929A303-F1
#
_cell.length_a   1.000
_cell.length_b   1.000
_cell.length_c   1.000
_cell.angle_alpha   90.00
_cell.angle_beta   90.00
_cell.angle_gamma   90.00
#
_symmetry.space_group_name_H-M   'P 1'
#
loop_
_entity.id
_entity.type
_entity.pdbx_description
1 polymer ?
#
loop_
_entity_poly.entity_id
_entity_poly.type
_entity_poly.pdbx_seq_one_letter_code
_entity_poly.pdbx_strand_id
1 'polypeptide(L)'
;MLSLQPIRLADLLLSRLLFADEKGMTTSELKGAVKAIAGSERSNSALTKWIETTLSNLCDQGYALSVSRSRCQITDTGRQHVLNQLGLTALPQKLQWNTFKNTDWIAYALQWPELSSIGRKYLRDADGLRAAILKHGFALPIKEFATLTQARNALLWQQFCDPKTAENLQAKLPNLQQQAFDQGAVMGVLLNEVLQTAKPLPWKQALSQVVAKVANARRTTPDELRLAILRQALADTPEASTSDSHSDSLSLPSETIDSNDSSSPPSLSDTEFAEMTLQAAKETKDGRLGDNKVFISKVWATLRQQHPHIMSSLDAFKQRLVTVNQQQLVTLSRADLAYALDSEDVSASEINHLNSTFHFIRLN
;
A
#
# COMPACT_ATOMS: atom_id res chain seq x y z
N MET A 1 3.02 9.70 -5.47
CA MET A 1 1.83 8.90 -5.07
C MET A 1 0.74 9.86 -4.62
N LEU A 2 -0.52 9.44 -4.51
CA LEU A 2 -1.55 10.25 -3.85
C LEU A 2 -1.16 10.50 -2.39
N SER A 3 -1.33 11.74 -1.91
CA SER A 3 -1.27 12.05 -0.47
C SER A 3 -2.67 11.87 0.11
N LEU A 4 -2.95 10.70 0.67
CA LEU A 4 -4.27 10.37 1.21
C LEU A 4 -4.35 10.61 2.71
N GLN A 5 -5.53 10.96 3.22
CA GLN A 5 -5.79 10.95 4.66
C GLN A 5 -5.86 9.52 5.19
N PRO A 6 -5.27 9.24 6.38
CA PRO A 6 -5.34 7.93 6.99
C PRO A 6 -6.76 7.61 7.46
N ILE A 7 -7.24 6.43 7.07
CA ILE A 7 -8.48 5.79 7.51
C ILE A 7 -8.09 4.65 8.47
N ARG A 8 -8.71 4.57 9.65
CA ARG A 8 -8.46 3.45 10.58
C ARG A 8 -9.45 2.32 10.32
N LEU A 9 -9.07 1.08 10.62
CA LEU A 9 -10.02 -0.04 10.59
C LEU A 9 -11.20 0.21 11.55
N ALA A 10 -10.94 0.83 12.69
CA ALA A 10 -11.95 1.24 13.67
C ALA A 10 -13.07 2.07 13.01
N ASP A 11 -12.70 3.11 12.27
CA ASP A 11 -13.65 4.03 11.63
C ASP A 11 -14.47 3.31 10.54
N LEU A 12 -13.86 2.39 9.78
CA LEU A 12 -14.56 1.55 8.79
C LEU A 12 -15.54 0.55 9.44
N LEU A 13 -15.21 0.01 10.61
CA LEU A 13 -16.08 -0.90 11.35
C LEU A 13 -17.28 -0.16 11.96
N LEU A 14 -17.04 0.97 12.64
CA LEU A 14 -18.12 1.86 13.10
C LEU A 14 -18.99 2.33 11.92
N SER A 15 -18.37 2.74 10.82
CA SER A 15 -19.07 3.12 9.59
C SER A 15 -19.93 2.00 9.00
N ARG A 16 -19.58 0.73 9.21
CA ARG A 16 -20.41 -0.40 8.79
C ARG A 16 -21.58 -0.62 9.76
N LEU A 17 -21.35 -0.43 11.05
CA LEU A 17 -22.35 -0.53 12.13
C LEU A 17 -23.39 0.60 12.09
N LEU A 18 -23.10 1.76 11.49
CA LEU A 18 -24.10 2.80 11.15
C LEU A 18 -25.29 2.26 10.32
N PHE A 19 -25.06 1.17 9.58
CA PHE A 19 -26.06 0.48 8.75
C PHE A 19 -26.38 -0.93 9.29
N ALA A 20 -26.28 -1.12 10.61
CA ALA A 20 -26.82 -2.29 11.32
C ALA A 20 -28.33 -2.13 11.57
N ASP A 21 -29.01 -3.24 11.83
CA ASP A 21 -30.38 -3.25 12.33
C ASP A 21 -30.42 -3.26 13.87
N GLU A 22 -31.62 -3.28 14.45
CA GLU A 22 -31.87 -3.38 15.90
C GLU A 22 -31.33 -4.67 16.54
N LYS A 23 -30.78 -5.61 15.75
CA LYS A 23 -30.14 -6.85 16.24
C LYS A 23 -28.61 -6.77 16.23
N GLY A 24 -28.03 -5.79 15.54
CA GLY A 24 -26.58 -5.59 15.43
C GLY A 24 -25.92 -6.54 14.43
N MET A 25 -24.68 -6.25 14.04
CA MET A 25 -23.95 -7.03 13.03
C MET A 25 -22.92 -7.98 13.63
N THR A 26 -22.76 -9.12 12.96
CA THR A 26 -21.77 -10.13 13.33
C THR A 26 -20.38 -9.79 12.81
N THR A 27 -19.35 -10.32 13.48
CA THR A 27 -17.95 -10.26 13.02
C THR A 27 -17.77 -10.76 11.58
N SER A 28 -18.60 -11.71 11.14
CA SER A 28 -18.60 -12.23 9.77
C SER A 28 -19.10 -11.20 8.75
N GLU A 29 -20.20 -10.51 9.03
CA GLU A 29 -20.76 -9.45 8.18
C GLU A 29 -19.83 -8.22 8.11
N LEU A 30 -19.23 -7.85 9.25
CA LEU A 30 -18.23 -6.80 9.35
C LEU A 30 -16.97 -7.16 8.53
N LYS A 31 -16.43 -8.37 8.71
CA LYS A 31 -15.32 -8.89 7.91
C LYS A 31 -15.65 -8.92 6.42
N GLY A 32 -16.84 -9.36 6.04
CA GLY A 32 -17.31 -9.35 4.65
C GLY A 32 -17.30 -7.94 4.03
N ALA A 33 -17.66 -6.92 4.81
CA ALA A 33 -17.67 -5.52 4.38
C ALA A 33 -16.27 -4.92 4.17
N VAL A 34 -15.29 -5.25 5.02
CA VAL A 34 -13.94 -4.65 4.99
C VAL A 34 -12.87 -5.50 4.28
N LYS A 35 -13.07 -6.81 4.10
CA LYS A 35 -12.06 -7.75 3.57
C LYS A 35 -11.45 -7.34 2.23
N ALA A 36 -12.20 -6.71 1.34
CA ALA A 36 -11.67 -6.24 0.05
C ALA A 36 -10.59 -5.16 0.19
N ILE A 37 -10.66 -4.37 1.28
CA ILE A 37 -9.74 -3.30 1.66
C ILE A 37 -8.65 -3.90 2.57
N ALA A 38 -9.01 -4.28 3.80
CA ALA A 38 -8.09 -4.68 4.87
C ALA A 38 -7.45 -6.07 4.71
N GLY A 39 -7.92 -6.87 3.75
CA GLY A 39 -7.47 -8.25 3.52
C GLY A 39 -6.50 -8.44 2.35
N SER A 40 -5.95 -7.37 1.75
CA SER A 40 -5.01 -7.49 0.62
C SER A 40 -3.60 -7.95 1.04
N GLU A 41 -3.22 -7.70 2.29
CA GLU A 41 -1.85 -7.94 2.83
C GLU A 41 -1.86 -8.88 4.04
N ARG A 42 -3.03 -9.42 4.42
CA ARG A 42 -3.23 -10.22 5.64
C ARG A 42 -3.87 -11.56 5.34
N SER A 43 -3.45 -12.59 6.07
CA SER A 43 -4.12 -13.89 6.05
C SER A 43 -5.56 -13.77 6.59
N ASN A 44 -6.43 -14.71 6.19
CA ASN A 44 -7.83 -14.70 6.65
C ASN A 44 -7.97 -14.79 8.17
N SER A 45 -7.01 -15.40 8.90
CA SER A 45 -6.98 -15.48 10.36
C SER A 45 -6.47 -14.19 11.00
N ALA A 46 -5.38 -13.60 10.47
CA ALA A 46 -4.87 -12.31 10.95
C ALA A 46 -5.92 -11.20 10.82
N LEU A 47 -6.67 -11.16 9.70
CA LEU A 47 -7.78 -10.22 9.53
C LEU A 47 -8.92 -10.47 10.52
N THR A 48 -9.25 -11.72 10.87
CA THR A 48 -10.24 -12.00 11.93
C THR A 48 -9.76 -11.42 13.27
N LYS A 49 -8.56 -11.80 13.72
CA LYS A 49 -8.03 -11.37 15.02
C LYS A 49 -7.94 -9.84 15.11
N TRP A 50 -7.51 -9.17 14.04
CA TRP A 50 -7.43 -7.70 14.01
C TRP A 50 -8.81 -7.02 14.11
N ILE A 51 -9.84 -7.54 13.43
CA ILE A 51 -11.22 -7.06 13.57
C ILE A 51 -11.73 -7.30 14.99
N GLU A 52 -11.49 -8.47 15.58
CA GLU A 52 -11.94 -8.82 16.93
C GLU A 52 -11.28 -7.94 18.01
N THR A 53 -9.96 -7.73 17.94
CA THR A 53 -9.26 -6.77 18.82
C THR A 53 -9.77 -5.35 18.62
N THR A 54 -9.99 -4.92 17.37
CA THR A 54 -10.53 -3.56 17.10
C THR A 54 -11.95 -3.40 17.66
N LEU A 55 -12.79 -4.44 17.59
CA LEU A 55 -14.15 -4.42 18.15
C LEU A 55 -14.17 -4.45 19.68
N SER A 56 -13.21 -5.11 20.34
CA SER A 56 -13.02 -4.99 21.80
C SER A 56 -12.74 -3.53 22.14
N ASN A 57 -11.67 -2.97 21.56
CA ASN A 57 -11.25 -1.59 21.84
C ASN A 57 -12.38 -0.56 21.59
N LEU A 58 -13.22 -0.77 20.56
CA LEU A 58 -14.39 0.07 20.29
C LEU A 58 -15.52 -0.07 21.33
N CYS A 59 -15.73 -1.26 21.90
CA CYS A 59 -16.63 -1.46 23.03
C CYS A 59 -16.05 -0.85 24.32
N ASP A 60 -14.76 -1.04 24.56
CA ASP A 60 -14.04 -0.53 25.74
C ASP A 60 -13.99 1.02 25.74
N GLN A 61 -13.96 1.65 24.55
CA GLN A 61 -14.09 3.10 24.34
C GLN A 61 -15.55 3.60 24.31
N GLY A 62 -16.55 2.71 24.43
CA GLY A 62 -17.96 3.08 24.39
C GLY A 62 -18.49 3.55 23.03
N TYR A 63 -17.76 3.33 21.93
CA TYR A 63 -18.21 3.61 20.56
C TYR A 63 -19.06 2.49 19.95
N ALA A 64 -18.98 1.28 20.54
CA ALA A 64 -19.78 0.13 20.18
C ALA A 64 -20.36 -0.56 21.44
N LEU A 65 -21.37 -1.40 21.25
CA LEU A 65 -21.93 -2.26 22.30
C LEU A 65 -22.08 -3.69 21.79
N SER A 66 -21.71 -4.66 22.63
CA SER A 66 -21.99 -6.08 22.38
C SER A 66 -23.45 -6.40 22.73
N VAL A 67 -24.29 -6.58 21.72
CA VAL A 67 -25.71 -7.01 21.87
C VAL A 67 -25.78 -8.51 22.22
N SER A 68 -24.81 -9.29 21.74
CA SER A 68 -24.63 -10.68 22.12
C SER A 68 -23.18 -11.12 21.85
N ARG A 69 -22.80 -12.31 22.32
CA ARG A 69 -21.46 -12.92 22.14
C ARG A 69 -20.92 -12.91 20.70
N SER A 70 -21.78 -12.70 19.69
CA SER A 70 -21.38 -12.60 18.28
C SER A 70 -21.93 -11.39 17.53
N ARG A 71 -22.56 -10.40 18.19
CA ARG A 71 -23.16 -9.22 17.54
C ARG A 71 -22.83 -7.91 18.24
N CYS A 72 -22.43 -6.90 17.45
CA CYS A 72 -22.16 -5.55 17.90
C CYS A 72 -23.15 -4.53 17.30
N GLN A 73 -23.40 -3.44 18.01
CA GLN A 73 -24.07 -2.22 17.54
C GLN A 73 -23.17 -1.00 17.73
N ILE A 74 -23.48 0.10 17.04
CA ILE A 74 -22.86 1.40 17.27
C ILE A 74 -23.63 2.15 18.37
N THR A 75 -22.92 2.88 19.23
CA THR A 75 -23.53 3.83 20.16
C THR A 75 -23.77 5.18 19.49
N ASP A 76 -24.48 6.10 20.16
CA ASP A 76 -24.61 7.47 19.63
C ASP A 76 -23.30 8.28 19.72
N THR A 77 -22.39 7.95 20.64
CA THR A 77 -21.01 8.48 20.64
C THR A 77 -20.21 7.94 19.46
N GLY A 78 -20.29 6.64 19.14
CA GLY A 78 -19.66 6.06 17.96
C GLY A 78 -20.25 6.59 16.64
N ARG A 79 -21.56 6.86 16.63
CA ARG A 79 -22.26 7.54 15.52
C ARG A 79 -21.72 8.95 15.32
N GLN A 80 -21.59 9.73 16.40
CA GLN A 80 -21.05 11.09 16.35
C GLN A 80 -19.57 11.10 15.93
N HIS A 81 -18.74 10.16 16.40
CA HIS A 81 -17.34 10.02 15.95
C HIS A 81 -17.22 9.92 14.43
N VAL A 82 -17.92 8.96 13.81
CA VAL A 82 -17.86 8.76 12.34
C VAL A 82 -18.46 9.93 11.58
N LEU A 83 -19.56 10.51 12.07
CA LEU A 83 -20.20 11.67 11.42
C LEU A 83 -19.26 12.89 11.45
N ASN A 84 -18.70 13.22 12.61
CA ASN A 84 -17.76 14.33 12.79
C ASN A 84 -16.49 14.14 11.94
N GLN A 85 -15.92 12.93 11.91
CA GLN A 85 -14.73 12.61 11.12
C GLN A 85 -14.94 12.83 9.61
N LEU A 86 -16.16 12.61 9.10
CA LEU A 86 -16.54 12.82 7.71
C LEU A 86 -17.15 14.21 7.44
N GLY A 87 -17.16 15.09 8.45
CA GLY A 87 -17.75 16.44 8.36
C GLY A 87 -19.28 16.48 8.23
N LEU A 88 -19.97 15.38 8.53
CA LEU A 88 -21.42 15.22 8.37
C LEU A 88 -22.16 15.56 9.66
N THR A 89 -23.27 16.29 9.57
CA THR A 89 -24.16 16.53 10.71
C THR A 89 -25.14 15.38 10.97
N ALA A 90 -25.56 14.68 9.91
CA ALA A 90 -26.45 13.53 9.99
C ALA A 90 -26.24 12.60 8.77
N LEU A 91 -26.66 11.33 8.90
CA LEU A 91 -26.60 10.37 7.79
C LEU A 91 -27.70 10.70 6.75
N PRO A 92 -27.36 10.88 5.44
CA PRO A 92 -28.36 11.15 4.41
C PRO A 92 -29.41 10.03 4.28
N GLN A 93 -30.68 10.42 4.12
CA GLN A 93 -31.78 9.47 4.02
C GLN A 93 -31.60 8.47 2.87
N LYS A 94 -31.94 7.20 3.12
CA LYS A 94 -31.83 6.06 2.19
C LYS A 94 -30.41 5.72 1.74
N LEU A 95 -29.36 6.36 2.28
CA LEU A 95 -27.98 6.04 1.95
C LEU A 95 -27.66 4.56 2.27
N GLN A 96 -26.80 3.96 1.46
CA GLN A 96 -26.42 2.56 1.56
C GLN A 96 -24.92 2.44 1.84
N TRP A 97 -24.51 1.44 2.63
CA TRP A 97 -23.10 1.15 2.95
C TRP A 97 -22.17 1.23 1.73
N ASN A 98 -22.53 0.56 0.62
CA ASN A 98 -21.72 0.56 -0.59
C ASN A 98 -21.67 1.92 -1.32
N THR A 99 -22.60 2.84 -1.08
CA THR A 99 -22.48 4.23 -1.56
C THR A 99 -21.58 5.04 -0.64
N PHE A 100 -21.83 5.00 0.67
CA PHE A 100 -21.06 5.71 1.70
C PHE A 100 -19.56 5.39 1.64
N LYS A 101 -19.22 4.10 1.59
CA LYS A 101 -17.86 3.58 1.38
C LYS A 101 -17.24 4.03 0.04
N ASN A 102 -18.04 4.15 -1.03
CA ASN A 102 -17.58 4.49 -2.37
C ASN A 102 -17.64 5.99 -2.71
N THR A 103 -18.10 6.85 -1.80
CA THR A 103 -18.19 8.31 -2.00
C THR A 103 -17.64 9.06 -0.80
N ASP A 104 -18.29 9.02 0.35
CA ASP A 104 -17.90 9.76 1.56
C ASP A 104 -16.50 9.39 2.08
N TRP A 105 -16.19 8.10 2.23
CA TRP A 105 -14.85 7.65 2.63
C TRP A 105 -13.75 7.94 1.59
N ILE A 106 -14.11 8.08 0.32
CA ILE A 106 -13.18 8.43 -0.76
C ILE A 106 -12.93 9.93 -0.81
N ALA A 107 -13.95 10.75 -0.52
CA ALA A 107 -13.80 12.18 -0.33
C ALA A 107 -12.88 12.49 0.86
N TYR A 108 -13.10 11.83 2.00
CA TYR A 108 -12.21 11.92 3.17
C TYR A 108 -10.76 11.58 2.80
N ALA A 109 -10.53 10.40 2.19
CA ALA A 109 -9.20 9.99 1.74
C ALA A 109 -8.53 11.04 0.81
N LEU A 110 -9.31 11.66 -0.09
CA LEU A 110 -8.83 12.68 -1.04
C LEU A 110 -8.83 14.12 -0.47
N GLN A 111 -9.08 14.33 0.83
CA GLN A 111 -9.13 15.66 1.46
C GLN A 111 -10.20 16.60 0.85
N TRP A 112 -11.33 16.05 0.42
CA TRP A 112 -12.45 16.84 -0.11
C TRP A 112 -13.36 17.35 1.02
N PRO A 113 -13.97 18.54 0.87
CA PRO A 113 -14.95 19.07 1.83
C PRO A 113 -16.23 18.22 1.87
N GLU A 114 -17.11 18.51 2.84
CA GLU A 114 -18.37 17.78 3.08
C GLU A 114 -19.12 17.53 1.75
N LEU A 115 -19.41 16.26 1.47
CA LEU A 115 -20.04 15.91 0.20
C LEU A 115 -21.48 16.39 0.13
N SER A 116 -21.74 17.35 -0.74
CA SER A 116 -23.07 17.62 -1.28
C SER A 116 -23.63 16.41 -2.04
N SER A 117 -24.93 16.42 -2.32
CA SER A 117 -25.58 15.43 -3.20
C SER A 117 -24.96 15.38 -4.61
N ILE A 118 -24.49 16.52 -5.10
CA ILE A 118 -23.74 16.66 -6.36
C ILE A 118 -22.38 15.97 -6.24
N GLY A 119 -21.66 16.18 -5.15
CA GLY A 119 -20.36 15.55 -4.89
C GLY A 119 -20.43 14.02 -4.82
N ARG A 120 -21.45 13.47 -4.13
CA ARG A 120 -21.71 12.01 -4.13
C ARG A 120 -22.04 11.49 -5.53
N LYS A 121 -22.86 12.21 -6.31
CA LYS A 121 -23.14 11.83 -7.72
C LYS A 121 -21.87 11.80 -8.56
N TYR A 122 -20.98 12.78 -8.38
CA TYR A 122 -19.73 12.93 -9.11
C TYR A 122 -18.69 11.84 -8.77
N LEU A 123 -18.48 11.50 -7.49
CA LEU A 123 -17.56 10.42 -7.10
C LEU A 123 -18.12 9.02 -7.40
N ARG A 124 -19.44 8.88 -7.52
CA ARG A 124 -20.10 7.67 -8.02
C ARG A 124 -19.95 7.49 -9.53
N ASP A 125 -19.85 8.59 -10.29
CA ASP A 125 -19.56 8.55 -11.71
C ASP A 125 -18.12 8.04 -12.00
N ALA A 126 -17.94 7.40 -13.15
CA ALA A 126 -16.66 6.82 -13.55
C ALA A 126 -15.62 7.87 -13.93
N ASP A 127 -16.03 8.96 -14.58
CA ASP A 127 -15.14 10.00 -15.09
C ASP A 127 -14.97 11.14 -14.08
N GLY A 128 -15.99 11.42 -13.25
CA GLY A 128 -15.84 12.25 -12.06
C GLY A 128 -14.81 11.70 -11.07
N LEU A 129 -14.86 10.39 -10.76
CA LEU A 129 -13.82 9.74 -9.96
C LEU A 129 -12.42 9.88 -10.58
N ARG A 130 -12.28 9.63 -11.89
CA ARG A 130 -10.99 9.79 -12.60
C ARG A 130 -10.48 11.23 -12.53
N ALA A 131 -11.36 12.22 -12.69
CA ALA A 131 -11.01 13.62 -12.59
C ALA A 131 -10.58 14.03 -11.17
N ALA A 132 -11.20 13.49 -10.12
CA ALA A 132 -10.76 13.68 -8.73
C ALA A 132 -9.35 13.13 -8.50
N ILE A 133 -9.09 11.90 -8.95
CA ILE A 133 -7.77 11.25 -8.82
C ILE A 133 -6.68 12.05 -9.54
N LEU A 134 -6.96 12.55 -10.76
CA LEU A 134 -6.02 13.40 -11.50
C LEU A 134 -5.80 14.74 -10.78
N LYS A 135 -6.86 15.40 -10.30
CA LYS A 135 -6.75 16.65 -9.53
C LYS A 135 -5.81 16.47 -8.34
N HIS A 136 -6.03 15.42 -7.55
CA HIS A 136 -5.27 15.19 -6.32
C HIS A 136 -3.83 14.72 -6.60
N GLY A 137 -3.65 13.77 -7.52
CA GLY A 137 -2.36 13.14 -7.78
C GLY A 137 -1.33 14.03 -8.50
N PHE A 138 -1.76 15.12 -9.12
CA PHE A 138 -0.89 16.10 -9.80
C PHE A 138 -1.04 17.53 -9.26
N ALA A 139 -1.83 17.72 -8.19
CA ALA A 139 -2.18 19.03 -7.62
C ALA A 139 -2.75 20.03 -8.65
N LEU A 140 -3.66 19.57 -9.52
CA LEU A 140 -4.15 20.37 -10.65
C LEU A 140 -4.92 21.63 -10.17
N PRO A 141 -4.60 22.84 -10.68
CA PRO A 141 -5.26 24.09 -10.31
C PRO A 141 -6.63 24.24 -10.99
N ILE A 142 -7.54 23.31 -10.71
CA ILE A 142 -8.89 23.24 -11.30
C ILE A 142 -9.98 23.28 -10.23
N LYS A 143 -11.16 23.78 -10.63
CA LYS A 143 -12.35 23.83 -9.79
C LYS A 143 -12.71 22.44 -9.25
N GLU A 144 -13.42 22.42 -8.12
CA GLU A 144 -14.05 21.20 -7.63
C GLU A 144 -15.09 20.69 -8.63
N PHE A 145 -15.32 19.38 -8.63
CA PHE A 145 -16.23 18.69 -9.56
C PHE A 145 -15.95 18.93 -11.06
N ALA A 146 -14.72 19.32 -11.42
CA ALA A 146 -14.29 19.50 -12.81
C ALA A 146 -14.37 18.19 -13.61
N THR A 147 -14.74 18.29 -14.89
CA THR A 147 -14.88 17.12 -15.78
C THR A 147 -13.54 16.44 -16.07
N LEU A 148 -13.57 15.16 -16.46
CA LEU A 148 -12.36 14.43 -16.89
C LEU A 148 -11.64 15.14 -18.04
N THR A 149 -12.36 15.79 -18.96
CA THR A 149 -11.77 16.62 -20.02
C THR A 149 -10.99 17.81 -19.46
N GLN A 150 -11.52 18.50 -18.44
CA GLN A 150 -10.85 19.62 -17.78
C GLN A 150 -9.61 19.16 -16.99
N ALA A 151 -9.72 18.09 -16.20
CA ALA A 151 -8.59 17.53 -15.46
C ALA A 151 -7.48 17.02 -16.40
N ARG A 152 -7.84 16.29 -17.46
CA ARG A 152 -6.93 15.88 -18.53
C ARG A 152 -6.23 17.08 -19.17
N ASN A 153 -6.96 18.13 -19.53
CA ASN A 153 -6.37 19.31 -20.17
C ASN A 153 -5.41 20.05 -19.24
N ALA A 154 -5.76 20.21 -17.96
CA ALA A 154 -4.87 20.83 -16.98
C ALA A 154 -3.57 20.02 -16.77
N LEU A 155 -3.67 18.68 -16.67
CA LEU A 155 -2.50 17.81 -16.62
C LEU A 155 -1.61 17.96 -17.87
N LEU A 156 -2.21 17.96 -19.07
CA LEU A 156 -1.46 18.09 -20.32
C LEU A 156 -0.72 19.44 -20.41
N TRP A 157 -1.35 20.55 -19.98
CA TRP A 157 -0.69 21.85 -19.90
C TRP A 157 0.45 21.87 -18.88
N GLN A 158 0.24 21.28 -17.69
CA GLN A 158 1.30 21.16 -16.68
C GLN A 158 2.48 20.33 -17.20
N GLN A 159 2.24 19.28 -17.98
CA GLN A 159 3.29 18.46 -18.60
C GLN A 159 3.98 19.17 -19.77
N PHE A 160 3.27 19.96 -20.58
CA PHE A 160 3.88 20.83 -21.59
C PHE A 160 4.85 21.86 -20.98
N CYS A 161 4.55 22.33 -19.76
CA CYS A 161 5.38 23.29 -19.03
C CYS A 161 6.44 22.66 -18.12
N ASP A 162 6.57 21.34 -18.06
CA ASP A 162 7.62 20.65 -17.31
C ASP A 162 8.92 20.57 -18.16
N PRO A 163 10.03 21.18 -17.72
CA PRO A 163 11.29 21.14 -18.45
C PRO A 163 11.78 19.72 -18.76
N LYS A 164 11.55 18.75 -17.85
CA LYS A 164 11.97 17.36 -18.05
C LYS A 164 11.16 16.67 -19.14
N THR A 165 9.88 17.00 -19.24
CA THR A 165 9.03 16.55 -20.35
C THR A 165 9.49 17.18 -21.65
N ALA A 166 9.83 18.47 -21.68
CA ALA A 166 10.38 19.12 -22.88
C ALA A 166 11.69 18.45 -23.35
N GLU A 167 12.63 18.19 -22.44
CA GLU A 167 13.90 17.47 -22.72
C GLU A 167 13.64 16.05 -23.27
N ASN A 168 12.78 15.27 -22.60
CA ASN A 168 12.45 13.91 -23.03
C ASN A 168 11.74 13.86 -24.39
N LEU A 169 10.89 14.85 -24.69
CA LEU A 169 10.23 14.95 -25.99
C LEU A 169 11.20 15.39 -27.09
N GLN A 170 12.14 16.31 -26.79
CA GLN A 170 13.19 16.72 -27.73
C GLN A 170 14.09 15.53 -28.11
N ALA A 171 14.47 14.70 -27.14
CA ALA A 171 15.22 13.46 -27.39
C ALA A 171 14.45 12.43 -28.24
N LYS A 172 13.11 12.43 -28.17
CA LYS A 172 12.23 11.52 -28.92
C LYS A 172 11.80 12.09 -30.29
N LEU A 173 12.07 13.37 -30.56
CA LEU A 173 11.57 14.12 -31.71
C LEU A 173 11.78 13.42 -33.08
N PRO A 174 12.92 12.77 -33.40
CA PRO A 174 13.10 12.08 -34.69
C PRO A 174 12.10 10.94 -34.94
N ASN A 175 11.61 10.29 -33.87
CA ASN A 175 10.60 9.24 -33.94
C ASN A 175 9.17 9.82 -33.95
N LEU A 176 8.98 11.02 -33.42
CA LEU A 176 7.70 11.73 -33.39
C LEU A 176 7.39 12.41 -34.73
N GLN A 177 8.41 12.89 -35.45
CA GLN A 177 8.27 13.47 -36.80
C GLN A 177 7.71 12.49 -37.85
N GLN A 178 7.73 11.19 -37.58
CA GLN A 178 7.18 10.15 -38.45
C GLN A 178 5.68 9.87 -38.17
N GLN A 179 5.08 10.52 -37.18
CA GLN A 179 3.69 10.32 -36.76
C GLN A 179 2.79 11.44 -37.28
N ALA A 180 1.48 11.17 -37.41
CA ALA A 180 0.51 12.20 -37.75
C ALA A 180 0.45 13.26 -36.63
N PHE A 181 0.63 14.53 -36.98
CA PHE A 181 0.55 15.64 -36.03
C PHE A 181 -0.92 16.02 -35.77
N ASP A 182 -1.60 15.21 -34.96
CA ASP A 182 -2.97 15.47 -34.51
C ASP A 182 -3.09 15.55 -32.97
N GLN A 183 -4.22 16.07 -32.49
CA GLN A 183 -4.48 16.26 -31.06
C GLN A 183 -4.39 14.94 -30.27
N GLY A 184 -4.89 13.84 -30.82
CA GLY A 184 -4.85 12.52 -30.20
C GLY A 184 -3.44 11.93 -30.13
N ALA A 185 -2.61 12.17 -31.15
CA ALA A 185 -1.19 11.82 -31.15
C ALA A 185 -0.43 12.60 -30.08
N VAL A 186 -0.53 13.94 -30.08
CA VAL A 186 0.13 14.83 -29.10
C VAL A 186 -0.28 14.50 -27.66
N MET A 187 -1.59 14.30 -27.42
CA MET A 187 -2.09 13.85 -26.12
C MET A 187 -1.58 12.45 -25.73
N GLY A 188 -1.48 11.54 -26.69
CA GLY A 188 -0.94 10.20 -26.49
C GLY A 188 0.51 10.26 -26.03
N VAL A 189 1.35 11.02 -26.74
CA VAL A 189 2.78 11.21 -26.42
C VAL A 189 2.97 11.70 -24.98
N LEU A 190 2.31 12.79 -24.58
CA LEU A 190 2.40 13.34 -23.23
C LEU A 190 1.92 12.37 -22.14
N LEU A 191 0.80 11.66 -22.36
CA LEU A 191 0.29 10.69 -21.39
C LEU A 191 1.19 9.45 -21.26
N ASN A 192 1.86 9.03 -22.34
CA ASN A 192 2.85 7.96 -22.29
C ASN A 192 4.16 8.40 -21.60
N GLU A 193 4.52 9.68 -21.66
CA GLU A 193 5.64 10.23 -20.88
C GLU A 193 5.38 10.09 -19.37
N VAL A 194 4.19 10.51 -18.91
CA VAL A 194 3.74 10.34 -17.51
C VAL A 194 3.69 8.87 -17.09
N LEU A 195 3.32 7.98 -18.02
CA LEU A 195 3.32 6.53 -17.77
C LEU A 195 4.72 5.92 -17.70
N GLN A 196 5.67 6.40 -18.49
CA GLN A 196 7.00 5.79 -18.69
C GLN A 196 6.92 4.33 -19.18
N THR A 197 5.90 4.01 -19.99
CA THR A 197 5.67 2.67 -20.54
C THR A 197 6.53 2.40 -21.77
N ALA A 198 7.25 1.26 -21.78
CA ALA A 198 8.13 0.86 -22.89
C ALA A 198 7.42 0.70 -24.25
N LYS A 199 6.10 0.46 -24.26
CA LYS A 199 5.25 0.51 -25.45
C LYS A 199 4.23 1.65 -25.31
N PRO A 200 4.11 2.57 -26.28
CA PRO A 200 3.11 3.64 -26.23
C PRO A 200 1.69 3.10 -26.40
N LEU A 201 0.75 3.67 -25.65
CA LEU A 201 -0.67 3.37 -25.67
C LEU A 201 -1.48 4.50 -26.34
N PRO A 202 -2.59 4.20 -27.03
CA PRO A 202 -3.53 5.23 -27.52
C PRO A 202 -4.04 6.11 -26.37
N TRP A 203 -4.20 7.42 -26.59
CA TRP A 203 -4.38 8.41 -25.51
C TRP A 203 -5.52 8.09 -24.51
N LYS A 204 -6.62 7.48 -24.96
CA LYS A 204 -7.73 7.07 -24.08
C LYS A 204 -7.33 5.97 -23.09
N GLN A 205 -6.54 5.01 -23.57
CA GLN A 205 -5.96 3.94 -22.75
C GLN A 205 -4.86 4.50 -21.86
N ALA A 206 -3.98 5.34 -22.41
CA ALA A 206 -2.92 6.01 -21.66
C ALA A 206 -3.49 6.81 -20.47
N LEU A 207 -4.50 7.67 -20.70
CA LEU A 207 -5.19 8.43 -19.66
C LEU A 207 -5.78 7.52 -18.57
N SER A 208 -6.43 6.43 -18.98
CA SER A 208 -7.02 5.46 -18.05
C SER A 208 -5.95 4.78 -17.19
N GLN A 209 -4.78 4.47 -17.76
CA GLN A 209 -3.64 3.91 -17.04
C GLN A 209 -2.92 4.95 -16.17
N VAL A 210 -2.87 6.23 -16.56
CA VAL A 210 -2.33 7.31 -15.70
C VAL A 210 -3.14 7.39 -14.41
N VAL A 211 -4.49 7.37 -14.51
CA VAL A 211 -5.35 7.34 -13.32
C VAL A 211 -5.07 6.11 -12.45
N ALA A 212 -4.91 4.92 -13.05
CA ALA A 212 -4.62 3.70 -12.30
C ALA A 212 -3.23 3.75 -11.63
N LYS A 213 -2.18 4.22 -12.33
CA LYS A 213 -0.82 4.43 -11.80
C LYS A 213 -0.82 5.41 -10.63
N VAL A 214 -1.59 6.50 -10.72
CA VAL A 214 -1.75 7.49 -9.63
C VAL A 214 -2.48 6.89 -8.42
N ALA A 215 -3.57 6.13 -8.65
CA ALA A 215 -4.37 5.48 -7.61
C ALA A 215 -3.76 4.18 -7.05
N ASN A 216 -2.56 3.78 -7.48
CA ASN A 216 -1.94 2.49 -7.21
C ASN A 216 -2.86 1.28 -7.49
N ALA A 217 -3.70 1.39 -8.53
CA ALA A 217 -4.76 0.45 -8.85
C ALA A 217 -4.32 -0.60 -9.87
N ARG A 218 -4.69 -1.86 -9.65
CA ARG A 218 -4.34 -2.99 -10.54
C ARG A 218 -5.13 -3.00 -11.85
N ARG A 219 -6.21 -2.22 -11.95
CA ARG A 219 -7.11 -2.12 -13.12
C ARG A 219 -7.67 -0.71 -13.26
N THR A 220 -8.08 -0.35 -14.47
CA THR A 220 -8.65 0.96 -14.83
C THR A 220 -10.18 1.09 -14.59
N THR A 221 -10.79 0.05 -14.02
CA THR A 221 -12.22 0.00 -13.70
C THR A 221 -12.54 0.86 -12.47
N PRO A 222 -13.66 1.61 -12.46
CA PRO A 222 -13.97 2.53 -11.36
C PRO A 222 -13.90 1.89 -9.97
N ASP A 223 -14.39 0.66 -9.81
CA ASP A 223 -14.41 0.02 -8.50
C ASP A 223 -13.03 -0.49 -8.03
N GLU A 224 -12.09 -0.79 -8.92
CA GLU A 224 -10.69 -1.06 -8.51
C GLU A 224 -9.96 0.25 -8.21
N LEU A 225 -10.24 1.34 -8.91
CA LEU A 225 -9.73 2.68 -8.55
C LEU A 225 -10.19 3.07 -7.13
N ARG A 226 -11.49 2.91 -6.83
CA ARG A 226 -12.06 3.14 -5.49
C ARG A 226 -11.39 2.27 -4.44
N LEU A 227 -11.25 0.98 -4.74
CA LEU A 227 -10.72 0.00 -3.80
C LEU A 227 -9.21 0.21 -3.54
N ALA A 228 -8.46 0.66 -4.53
CA ALA A 228 -7.04 0.99 -4.39
C ALA A 228 -6.83 2.26 -3.54
N ILE A 229 -7.64 3.31 -3.72
CA ILE A 229 -7.63 4.49 -2.83
C ILE A 229 -7.90 4.07 -1.38
N LEU A 230 -8.96 3.28 -1.15
CA LEU A 230 -9.32 2.84 0.20
C LEU A 230 -8.27 1.91 0.84
N ARG A 231 -7.54 1.11 0.04
CA ARG A 231 -6.38 0.33 0.51
C ARG A 231 -5.20 1.24 0.88
N GLN A 232 -4.83 2.16 -0.02
CA GLN A 232 -3.70 3.07 0.19
C GLN A 232 -3.94 4.07 1.33
N ALA A 233 -5.20 4.38 1.63
CA ALA A 233 -5.60 5.20 2.77
C ALA A 233 -5.70 4.42 4.09
N LEU A 234 -5.74 3.08 4.09
CA LEU A 234 -5.87 2.29 5.31
C LEU A 234 -4.56 2.33 6.11
N ALA A 235 -4.59 3.01 7.26
CA ALA A 235 -3.41 3.17 8.11
C ALA A 235 -3.32 2.06 9.17
N ASP A 236 -2.22 1.32 9.14
CA ASP A 236 -1.89 0.25 10.07
C ASP A 236 -1.02 0.75 11.22
N THR A 237 -1.61 1.50 12.15
CA THR A 237 -0.90 1.90 13.38
C THR A 237 -1.87 2.05 14.56
N PRO A 238 -1.69 1.31 15.66
CA PRO A 238 -2.26 1.71 16.94
C PRO A 238 -1.46 2.91 17.46
N GLU A 239 -2.13 4.03 17.75
CA GLU A 239 -1.46 5.24 18.21
C GLU A 239 -0.85 5.07 19.62
N ALA A 240 0.48 5.12 19.70
CA ALA A 240 1.19 5.44 20.93
C ALA A 240 1.33 6.97 21.06
N SER A 241 0.21 7.66 21.20
CA SER A 241 0.16 9.12 21.38
C SER A 241 0.41 9.51 22.83
N THR A 242 1.68 9.60 23.23
CA THR A 242 2.09 10.32 24.46
C THR A 242 3.20 11.30 24.12
N SER A 243 2.92 12.59 24.29
CA SER A 243 3.96 13.60 24.45
C SER A 243 4.54 13.46 25.86
N ASP A 244 5.85 13.61 26.03
CA ASP A 244 6.37 14.69 26.88
C ASP A 244 7.87 14.95 26.63
N SER A 245 8.38 16.03 27.21
CA SER A 245 9.73 16.56 26.96
C SER A 245 10.68 16.43 28.15
N HIS A 246 11.97 16.66 27.87
CA HIS A 246 13.09 16.95 28.78
C HIS A 246 13.88 15.80 29.42
N SER A 247 15.22 15.92 29.24
CA SER A 247 16.29 15.57 30.19
C SER A 247 16.58 14.09 30.50
N ASP A 248 17.80 13.70 30.86
CA ASP A 248 19.16 14.18 30.52
C ASP A 248 20.16 13.05 30.90
N SER A 249 21.37 13.08 30.34
CA SER A 249 22.62 12.52 30.90
C SER A 249 22.67 11.08 31.46
N LEU A 250 23.35 10.21 30.69
CA LEU A 250 24.54 9.45 31.11
C LEU A 250 24.57 8.80 32.51
N SER A 251 24.57 7.45 32.59
CA SER A 251 25.76 6.64 32.99
C SER A 251 25.44 5.16 33.33
N LEU A 252 26.40 4.26 33.02
CA LEU A 252 26.59 2.92 33.64
C LEU A 252 27.59 3.04 34.80
N PRO A 253 27.51 2.23 35.88
CA PRO A 253 28.01 0.83 35.90
C PRO A 253 26.91 -0.17 36.39
N SER A 254 26.82 -1.43 35.95
CA SER A 254 27.77 -2.57 35.91
C SER A 254 27.88 -3.38 37.21
N GLU A 255 27.63 -4.70 37.09
CA GLU A 255 28.03 -5.82 37.97
C GLU A 255 27.35 -5.89 39.38
N THR A 256 27.05 -7.07 39.98
CA THR A 256 27.38 -8.49 39.68
C THR A 256 26.18 -9.46 39.91
N ILE A 257 26.07 -10.53 39.09
CA ILE A 257 26.04 -11.99 39.43
C ILE A 257 25.26 -12.40 40.72
N ASP A 258 24.30 -13.34 40.77
CA ASP A 258 23.93 -14.52 39.93
C ASP A 258 22.38 -14.79 40.02
N SER A 259 21.67 -15.81 39.51
CA SER A 259 21.95 -17.12 38.87
C SER A 259 20.85 -17.54 37.85
N ASN A 260 21.10 -18.65 37.12
CA ASN A 260 20.21 -19.72 36.59
C ASN A 260 18.68 -19.53 36.45
N ASP A 261 18.02 -20.17 35.48
CA ASP A 261 18.39 -20.70 34.16
C ASP A 261 17.07 -21.00 33.43
N SER A 262 16.92 -20.54 32.18
CA SER A 262 15.84 -20.93 31.26
C SER A 262 16.24 -20.69 29.80
N SER A 263 17.38 -21.27 29.40
CA SER A 263 17.63 -21.80 28.05
C SER A 263 16.82 -21.22 26.88
N SER A 264 17.25 -20.08 26.35
CA SER A 264 17.03 -19.71 24.95
C SER A 264 18.33 -19.92 24.17
N PRO A 265 18.32 -20.53 22.96
CA PRO A 265 19.53 -20.74 22.19
C PRO A 265 20.13 -19.39 21.75
N PRO A 266 21.46 -19.29 21.55
CA PRO A 266 22.11 -18.05 21.16
C PRO A 266 21.58 -17.59 19.80
N SER A 267 20.85 -16.46 19.81
CA SER A 267 20.46 -15.77 18.58
C SER A 267 21.70 -15.15 17.96
N LEU A 268 22.23 -15.77 16.90
CA LEU A 268 23.29 -15.22 16.05
C LEU A 268 23.07 -13.72 15.80
N SER A 269 24.13 -12.93 15.86
CA SER A 269 24.10 -11.51 15.50
C SER A 269 23.81 -11.31 14.01
N ASP A 270 23.39 -10.10 13.66
CA ASP A 270 23.16 -9.74 12.26
C ASP A 270 24.45 -9.76 11.41
N THR A 271 25.61 -9.48 12.03
CA THR A 271 26.92 -9.57 11.38
C THR A 271 27.31 -11.02 11.08
N GLU A 272 27.24 -11.92 12.06
CA GLU A 272 27.51 -13.36 11.85
C GLU A 272 26.54 -13.96 10.81
N PHE A 273 25.27 -13.55 10.84
CA PHE A 273 24.29 -13.96 9.84
C PHE A 273 24.63 -13.43 8.43
N ALA A 274 25.08 -12.19 8.30
CA ALA A 274 25.49 -11.61 7.03
C ALA A 274 26.73 -12.32 6.45
N GLU A 275 27.77 -12.55 7.26
CA GLU A 275 28.98 -13.27 6.87
C GLU A 275 28.68 -14.70 6.42
N MET A 276 27.91 -15.44 7.22
CA MET A 276 27.47 -16.81 6.90
C MET A 276 26.63 -16.86 5.63
N THR A 277 25.76 -15.89 5.42
CA THR A 277 24.92 -15.78 4.21
C THR A 277 25.78 -15.49 2.97
N LEU A 278 26.78 -14.61 3.08
CA LEU A 278 27.71 -14.32 1.99
C LEU A 278 28.64 -15.51 1.71
N GLN A 279 29.04 -16.28 2.72
CA GLN A 279 29.83 -17.49 2.53
C GLN A 279 29.02 -18.61 1.86
N ALA A 280 27.80 -18.87 2.32
CA ALA A 280 26.88 -19.79 1.65
C ALA A 280 26.66 -19.37 0.18
N ALA A 281 26.46 -18.07 -0.09
CA ALA A 281 26.31 -17.55 -1.45
C ALA A 281 27.57 -17.71 -2.32
N LYS A 282 28.79 -17.63 -1.74
CA LYS A 282 30.04 -17.94 -2.45
C LYS A 282 30.14 -19.43 -2.81
N GLU A 283 29.60 -20.32 -1.98
CA GLU A 283 29.69 -21.77 -2.14
C GLU A 283 28.55 -22.38 -2.97
N THR A 284 27.40 -21.71 -3.04
CA THR A 284 26.29 -22.06 -3.96
C THR A 284 26.78 -22.04 -5.42
N LYS A 285 26.71 -23.19 -6.10
CA LYS A 285 27.12 -23.37 -7.51
C LYS A 285 25.96 -23.25 -8.52
N ASP A 286 24.74 -23.52 -8.07
CA ASP A 286 23.52 -23.53 -8.90
C ASP A 286 22.75 -22.19 -8.79
N GLY A 287 21.95 -21.84 -9.80
CA GLY A 287 21.16 -20.61 -9.86
C GLY A 287 21.96 -19.31 -9.69
N ARG A 288 23.10 -19.23 -10.37
CA ARG A 288 23.88 -17.98 -10.53
C ARG A 288 23.44 -17.21 -11.78
N LEU A 289 23.53 -15.88 -11.72
CA LEU A 289 23.30 -15.00 -12.88
C LEU A 289 24.56 -14.16 -13.15
N GLY A 290 25.49 -14.76 -13.89
CA GLY A 290 26.88 -14.30 -13.95
C GLY A 290 27.61 -14.56 -12.62
N ASP A 291 28.82 -14.06 -12.50
CA ASP A 291 29.71 -14.41 -11.39
C ASP A 291 29.22 -13.86 -10.03
N ASN A 292 28.59 -12.67 -10.07
CA ASN A 292 28.35 -11.82 -8.90
C ASN A 292 26.89 -11.79 -8.39
N LYS A 293 26.00 -12.67 -8.88
CA LYS A 293 24.60 -12.76 -8.40
C LYS A 293 24.18 -14.21 -8.18
N VAL A 294 23.50 -14.48 -7.06
CA VAL A 294 23.01 -15.82 -6.69
C VAL A 294 21.57 -15.73 -6.19
N PHE A 295 20.70 -16.62 -6.66
CA PHE A 295 19.29 -16.66 -6.27
C PHE A 295 19.12 -16.91 -4.75
N ILE A 296 18.24 -16.12 -4.12
CA ILE A 296 17.95 -16.21 -2.67
C ILE A 296 17.43 -17.61 -2.29
N SER A 297 16.66 -18.27 -3.16
CA SER A 297 16.21 -19.66 -3.01
C SER A 297 17.37 -20.65 -2.86
N LYS A 298 18.41 -20.51 -3.69
CA LYS A 298 19.58 -21.40 -3.73
C LYS A 298 20.52 -21.16 -2.56
N VAL A 299 20.77 -19.89 -2.19
CA VAL A 299 21.58 -19.57 -1.00
C VAL A 299 20.91 -20.13 0.26
N TRP A 300 19.58 -20.00 0.37
CA TRP A 300 18.82 -20.66 1.44
C TRP A 300 19.00 -22.17 1.45
N ALA A 301 18.92 -22.83 0.30
CA ALA A 301 19.11 -24.28 0.19
C ALA A 301 20.52 -24.72 0.63
N THR A 302 21.57 -24.00 0.20
CA THR A 302 22.96 -24.23 0.62
C THR A 302 23.13 -24.02 2.13
N LEU A 303 22.68 -22.87 2.66
CA LEU A 303 22.80 -22.54 4.08
C LEU A 303 22.04 -23.54 4.98
N ARG A 304 20.84 -23.99 4.54
CA ARG A 304 20.07 -25.02 5.25
C ARG A 304 20.73 -26.40 5.23
N GLN A 305 21.47 -26.74 4.17
CA GLN A 305 22.25 -27.98 4.11
C GLN A 305 23.48 -27.93 5.04
N GLN A 306 24.11 -26.76 5.16
CA GLN A 306 25.31 -26.56 5.98
C GLN A 306 25.00 -26.38 7.47
N HIS A 307 23.90 -25.67 7.79
CA HIS A 307 23.51 -25.35 9.16
C HIS A 307 22.01 -25.56 9.41
N PRO A 308 21.53 -26.82 9.50
CA PRO A 308 20.09 -27.15 9.60
C PRO A 308 19.34 -26.55 10.80
N HIS A 309 20.06 -26.11 11.83
CA HIS A 309 19.49 -25.63 13.10
C HIS A 309 19.39 -24.10 13.21
N ILE A 310 19.97 -23.34 12.27
CA ILE A 310 20.14 -21.88 12.39
C ILE A 310 18.86 -21.08 12.09
N MET A 311 17.94 -21.64 11.31
CA MET A 311 16.77 -20.90 10.81
C MET A 311 15.59 -21.84 10.55
N SER A 312 14.39 -21.46 10.99
CA SER A 312 13.19 -22.29 10.92
C SER A 312 12.47 -22.29 9.56
N SER A 313 12.60 -21.24 8.76
CA SER A 313 11.94 -21.14 7.44
C SER A 313 12.65 -20.22 6.45
N LEU A 314 12.34 -20.40 5.16
CA LEU A 314 12.75 -19.49 4.09
C LEU A 314 12.24 -18.06 4.32
N ASP A 315 11.03 -17.90 4.87
CA ASP A 315 10.46 -16.57 5.13
C ASP A 315 11.20 -15.84 6.26
N ALA A 316 11.66 -16.56 7.29
CA ALA A 316 12.52 -16.00 8.32
C ALA A 316 13.88 -15.58 7.76
N PHE A 317 14.48 -16.40 6.88
CA PHE A 317 15.70 -16.04 6.15
C PHE A 317 15.51 -14.80 5.27
N LYS A 318 14.40 -14.71 4.53
CA LYS A 318 14.04 -13.55 3.71
C LYS A 318 13.83 -12.28 4.55
N GLN A 319 13.14 -12.38 5.69
CA GLN A 319 12.97 -11.24 6.61
C GLN A 319 14.31 -10.77 7.16
N ARG A 320 15.18 -11.69 7.59
CA ARG A 320 16.50 -11.33 8.13
C ARG A 320 17.44 -10.77 7.06
N LEU A 321 17.37 -11.27 5.82
CA LEU A 321 18.05 -10.70 4.65
C LEU A 321 17.69 -9.23 4.41
N VAL A 322 16.42 -8.84 4.60
CA VAL A 322 16.01 -7.43 4.51
C VAL A 322 16.69 -6.60 5.59
N THR A 323 16.72 -7.08 6.84
CA THR A 323 17.36 -6.39 7.97
C THR A 323 18.84 -6.12 7.70
N VAL A 324 19.61 -7.15 7.32
CA VAL A 324 21.05 -6.97 7.03
C VAL A 324 21.33 -6.17 5.77
N ASN A 325 20.40 -6.12 4.81
CA ASN A 325 20.48 -5.24 3.65
C ASN A 325 20.17 -3.77 4.00
N GLN A 326 19.24 -3.50 4.93
CA GLN A 326 19.03 -2.14 5.47
C GLN A 326 20.27 -1.65 6.23
N GLN A 327 20.94 -2.55 6.96
CA GLN A 327 22.22 -2.31 7.65
C GLN A 327 23.44 -2.27 6.71
N GLN A 328 23.25 -2.44 5.39
CA GLN A 328 24.30 -2.46 4.35
C GLN A 328 25.34 -3.60 4.47
N LEU A 329 25.11 -4.60 5.34
CA LEU A 329 26.00 -5.77 5.52
C LEU A 329 25.90 -6.77 4.36
N VAL A 330 24.76 -6.79 3.65
CA VAL A 330 24.52 -7.61 2.44
C VAL A 330 23.89 -6.72 1.37
N THR A 331 24.25 -6.92 0.10
CA THR A 331 23.59 -6.22 -1.03
C THR A 331 22.59 -7.14 -1.74
N LEU A 332 21.33 -6.76 -1.78
CA LEU A 332 20.27 -7.43 -2.55
C LEU A 332 20.04 -6.75 -3.91
N SER A 333 19.60 -7.52 -4.91
CA SER A 333 19.24 -6.97 -6.23
C SER A 333 18.06 -7.70 -6.89
N ARG A 334 17.47 -7.05 -7.91
CA ARG A 334 16.29 -7.52 -8.65
C ARG A 334 16.65 -8.35 -9.88
N ALA A 335 15.71 -9.18 -10.32
CA ALA A 335 15.66 -9.73 -11.67
C ALA A 335 14.97 -8.75 -12.64
N ASP A 336 15.76 -8.07 -13.48
CA ASP A 336 15.22 -7.10 -14.44
C ASP A 336 14.62 -7.75 -15.70
N LEU A 337 14.95 -9.02 -15.96
CA LEU A 337 14.39 -9.86 -17.02
C LEU A 337 13.85 -11.19 -16.43
N ALA A 338 13.01 -11.09 -15.39
CA ALA A 338 12.46 -12.25 -14.65
C ALA A 338 11.78 -13.31 -15.54
N TYR A 339 11.27 -12.94 -16.72
CA TYR A 339 10.65 -13.84 -17.69
C TYR A 339 11.64 -14.65 -18.56
N ALA A 340 12.93 -14.32 -18.49
CA ALA A 340 14.01 -15.01 -19.20
C ALA A 340 14.90 -15.83 -18.25
N LEU A 341 14.41 -16.09 -17.04
CA LEU A 341 15.04 -16.84 -15.97
C LEU A 341 14.12 -17.99 -15.54
N ASP A 342 14.63 -18.92 -14.74
CA ASP A 342 13.79 -19.96 -14.16
C ASP A 342 12.71 -19.36 -13.25
N SER A 343 11.44 -19.66 -13.54
CA SER A 343 10.30 -19.07 -12.84
C SER A 343 10.09 -19.62 -11.43
N GLU A 344 10.56 -20.84 -11.15
CA GLU A 344 10.50 -21.43 -9.81
C GLU A 344 11.55 -20.78 -8.92
N ASP A 345 12.80 -20.63 -9.39
CA ASP A 345 13.84 -19.91 -8.63
C ASP A 345 13.56 -18.42 -8.46
N VAL A 346 13.00 -17.74 -9.47
CA VAL A 346 12.56 -16.34 -9.36
C VAL A 346 11.51 -16.19 -8.26
N SER A 347 10.45 -17.00 -8.29
CA SER A 347 9.33 -16.89 -7.33
C SER A 347 9.71 -17.38 -5.93
N ALA A 348 10.49 -18.47 -5.82
CA ALA A 348 11.04 -18.94 -4.56
C ALA A 348 12.02 -17.91 -3.95
N SER A 349 12.75 -17.15 -4.76
CA SER A 349 13.66 -16.09 -4.30
C SER A 349 12.96 -14.78 -3.92
N GLU A 350 11.74 -14.53 -4.41
CA GLU A 350 11.09 -13.22 -4.33
C GLU A 350 10.94 -12.71 -2.89
N ILE A 351 11.53 -11.54 -2.60
CA ILE A 351 11.30 -10.76 -1.37
C ILE A 351 10.63 -9.46 -1.77
N ASN A 352 9.39 -9.23 -1.35
CA ASN A 352 8.75 -7.92 -1.43
C ASN A 352 8.95 -7.17 -0.12
N HIS A 353 9.56 -5.99 -0.19
CA HIS A 353 9.74 -5.10 0.95
C HIS A 353 9.54 -3.63 0.54
N LEU A 354 8.57 -2.96 1.17
CA LEU A 354 8.13 -1.61 0.80
C LEU A 354 7.79 -1.54 -0.70
N ASN A 355 8.55 -0.77 -1.48
CA ASN A 355 8.38 -0.62 -2.94
C ASN A 355 9.46 -1.38 -3.75
N SER A 356 10.19 -2.31 -3.13
CA SER A 356 11.30 -3.04 -3.74
C SER A 356 11.07 -4.55 -3.73
N THR A 357 11.41 -5.20 -4.85
CA THR A 357 11.38 -6.66 -4.99
C THR A 357 12.78 -7.19 -5.23
N PHE A 358 13.29 -8.02 -4.33
CA PHE A 358 14.62 -8.62 -4.41
C PHE A 358 14.55 -10.10 -4.80
N HIS A 359 15.57 -10.56 -5.53
CA HIS A 359 15.65 -11.91 -6.09
C HIS A 359 17.05 -12.53 -5.94
N PHE A 360 18.09 -11.68 -5.91
CA PHE A 360 19.48 -12.11 -5.82
C PHE A 360 20.17 -11.49 -4.61
N ILE A 361 21.04 -12.28 -3.98
CA ILE A 361 22.16 -11.75 -3.22
C ILE A 361 23.27 -11.39 -4.22
N ARG A 362 23.86 -10.21 -4.06
CA ARG A 362 25.02 -9.75 -4.83
C ARG A 362 26.29 -10.06 -4.07
N LEU A 363 27.23 -10.71 -4.75
CA LEU A 363 28.64 -10.78 -4.33
C LEU A 363 29.37 -9.56 -4.91
N ASN A 364 30.25 -8.96 -4.11
CA ASN A 364 31.10 -7.83 -4.50
C ASN A 364 32.53 -8.32 -4.73
#